data_AF-A0A1D8G4S8-F1
#
_entry.id   AF-A0A1D8G4S8-F1
#
_cell.length_a   1.000
_cell.length_b   1.000
_cell.length_c   1.000
_cell.angle_alpha   90.00
_cell.angle_beta   90.00
_cell.angle_gamma   90.00
#
_symmetry.space_group_name_H-M   'P 1'
#
loop_
_entity.id
_entity.type
_entity.pdbx_description
1 polymer ?
#
loop_
_entity_poly.entity_id
_entity_poly.type
_entity_poly.pdbx_seq_one_letter_code
_entity_poly.pdbx_strand_id
1 'polypeptide(L)'
;MLPESIPTVRVTARYLTPDGSPMGGSVEFRPPSLLTHAAADVFVGGPTVARLDGEGRIDVVLPATDAPGWNPVDWTYQVTEKLAGLGRTRVYQLALPAAQPAVDLADAAPADPNTPHYVAVPGPPGPAGQMGPAGPAGPVRSVNGFTAPDITLTAQDVSAIAANQAGAAGGVASLGPDGKVPGTQLPDLAGAVSSVNGRTGAVTVTAADLGALTPAAADTRYLGLDAAPVKTVNGRTGAVQLTAADLSAVAEGDAVLVTGDQTVTGAKTFATPPATGADPSAADHLVRRGYVDSVSAAGTWSPAAMGFSCWAFDPAASSGNTVQYCINGWVYLIGVPLHAATTVRNVVFYVAGYAGGTLAAASFAGLYTGSGTKVGQTASLNGLLTATEGKTFVLPLGTPYAAAPGNYWVALLVNGPNPTNGGPGFLRGASMGEAPGGSARMPGAFIRHGRLATTGQTSLPASFTPSTVVADSNAIWAALA
;
A
#
# COMPACT_ATOMS: atom_id res chain seq x y z
N MET A 1 25.21 -19.36 13.50
CA MET A 1 24.50 -19.69 14.76
C MET A 1 24.01 -18.39 15.37
N LEU A 2 22.85 -18.39 16.01
CA LEU A 2 22.31 -17.20 16.70
C LEU A 2 23.15 -16.90 17.96
N PRO A 3 23.31 -15.63 18.35
CA PRO A 3 23.93 -15.27 19.63
C PRO A 3 23.21 -15.93 20.82
N GLU A 4 23.96 -16.40 21.82
CA GLU A 4 23.39 -17.04 23.02
C GLU A 4 22.50 -16.10 23.85
N SER A 5 22.67 -14.79 23.68
CA SER A 5 21.85 -13.76 24.33
C SER A 5 20.42 -13.67 23.79
N ILE A 6 20.10 -14.33 22.67
CA ILE A 6 18.76 -14.38 22.09
C ILE A 6 18.07 -15.68 22.52
N PRO A 7 16.99 -15.64 23.31
CA PRO A 7 16.19 -16.82 23.63
C PRO A 7 15.65 -17.49 22.37
N THR A 8 15.63 -18.83 22.37
CA THR A 8 15.16 -19.63 21.24
C THR A 8 14.14 -20.67 21.69
N VAL A 9 13.29 -21.08 20.76
CA VAL A 9 12.27 -22.12 20.91
C VAL A 9 12.55 -23.21 19.89
N ARG A 10 12.53 -24.47 20.35
CA ARG A 10 12.62 -25.64 19.47
C ARG A 10 11.23 -25.97 18.93
N VAL A 11 11.09 -26.04 17.62
CA VAL A 11 9.85 -26.37 16.93
C VAL A 11 9.97 -27.73 16.26
N THR A 12 9.05 -28.63 16.59
CA THR A 12 8.95 -29.96 15.99
C THR A 12 7.63 -30.14 15.25
N ALA A 13 7.60 -31.06 14.30
CA ALA A 13 6.35 -31.57 13.73
C ALA A 13 6.62 -32.94 13.09
N ARG A 14 5.56 -33.71 12.86
CA ARG A 14 5.61 -34.94 12.06
C ARG A 14 4.44 -35.01 11.10
N TYR A 15 4.74 -35.16 9.82
CA TYR A 15 3.74 -35.22 8.76
C TYR A 15 3.67 -36.64 8.19
N LEU A 16 2.49 -37.25 8.33
CA LEU A 16 2.17 -38.58 7.82
C LEU A 16 0.97 -38.49 6.88
N THR A 17 0.97 -39.35 5.88
CA THR A 17 -0.22 -39.68 5.08
C THR A 17 -1.22 -40.47 5.94
N PRO A 18 -2.51 -40.58 5.54
CA PRO A 18 -3.52 -41.33 6.30
C PRO A 18 -3.20 -42.83 6.49
N ASP A 19 -2.39 -43.41 5.61
CA ASP A 19 -1.87 -44.79 5.70
C ASP A 19 -0.62 -44.92 6.60
N GLY A 20 -0.16 -43.81 7.20
CA GLY A 20 0.96 -43.77 8.14
C GLY A 20 2.33 -43.60 7.49
N SER A 21 2.39 -43.51 6.15
CA SER A 21 3.65 -43.28 5.42
C SER A 21 4.17 -41.85 5.63
N PRO A 22 5.47 -41.63 5.85
CA PRO A 22 6.07 -40.29 5.96
C PRO A 22 5.82 -39.42 4.73
N MET A 23 5.48 -38.15 4.95
CA MET A 23 5.38 -37.16 3.88
C MET A 23 6.73 -36.51 3.62
N GLY A 24 6.96 -36.08 2.37
CA GLY A 24 8.08 -35.22 1.99
C GLY A 24 7.65 -33.75 1.89
N GLY A 25 8.60 -32.82 1.95
CA GLY A 25 8.32 -31.38 1.79
C GLY A 25 9.20 -30.49 2.66
N SER A 26 8.71 -29.30 2.95
CA SER A 26 9.35 -28.37 3.87
C SER A 26 8.36 -27.45 4.58
N VAL A 27 8.73 -26.99 5.77
CA VAL A 27 8.03 -25.93 6.50
C VAL A 27 8.91 -24.68 6.51
N GLU A 28 8.33 -23.56 6.08
CA GLU A 28 8.99 -22.25 6.03
C GLU A 28 8.49 -21.37 7.18
N PHE A 29 9.41 -20.82 7.96
CA PHE A 29 9.13 -19.89 9.06
C PHE A 29 9.67 -18.52 8.70
N ARG A 30 8.78 -17.56 8.43
CA ARG A 30 9.14 -16.22 7.95
C ARG A 30 8.79 -15.15 8.99
N PRO A 31 9.75 -14.36 9.48
CA PRO A 31 9.45 -13.17 10.29
C PRO A 31 8.78 -12.08 9.42
N PRO A 32 8.04 -11.13 10.01
CA PRO A 32 7.22 -10.16 9.26
C PRO A 32 8.07 -9.16 8.45
N SER A 33 9.31 -8.89 8.90
CA SER A 33 10.28 -8.03 8.23
C SER A 33 11.70 -8.39 8.69
N LEU A 34 12.71 -7.59 8.29
CA LEU A 34 14.02 -7.64 8.93
C LEU A 34 13.88 -7.23 10.40
N LEU A 35 14.19 -8.12 11.32
CA LEU A 35 14.17 -7.90 12.76
C LEU A 35 15.52 -7.35 13.21
N THR A 36 15.54 -6.40 14.14
CA THR A 36 16.76 -6.00 14.86
C THR A 36 16.70 -6.45 16.32
N HIS A 37 17.84 -6.92 16.84
CA HIS A 37 18.01 -7.20 18.26
C HIS A 37 19.07 -6.29 18.87
N ALA A 38 18.63 -5.21 19.53
CA ALA A 38 19.52 -4.12 19.96
C ALA A 38 20.59 -4.54 20.96
N ALA A 39 20.31 -5.51 21.85
CA ALA A 39 21.28 -5.96 22.85
C ALA A 39 22.29 -6.99 22.29
N ALA A 40 22.03 -7.54 21.11
CA ALA A 40 22.90 -8.54 20.46
C ALA A 40 23.55 -7.99 19.18
N ASP A 41 23.26 -6.73 18.81
CA ASP A 41 23.76 -6.05 17.61
C ASP A 41 23.61 -6.87 16.32
N VAL A 42 22.46 -7.55 16.15
CA VAL A 42 22.17 -8.36 14.95
C VAL A 42 20.89 -7.95 14.23
N PHE A 43 20.91 -8.17 12.91
CA PHE A 43 19.72 -8.19 12.06
C PHE A 43 19.36 -9.65 11.74
N VAL A 44 18.11 -10.03 11.95
CA VAL A 44 17.59 -11.38 11.67
C VAL A 44 16.46 -11.27 10.65
N GLY A 45 16.58 -11.96 9.52
CA GLY A 45 15.59 -11.88 8.46
C GLY A 45 15.66 -13.05 7.49
N GLY A 46 14.77 -13.03 6.51
CA GLY A 46 14.58 -14.15 5.58
C GLY A 46 13.90 -15.35 6.26
N PRO A 47 13.35 -16.27 5.46
CA PRO A 47 12.72 -17.46 6.00
C PRO A 47 13.76 -18.48 6.47
N THR A 48 13.47 -19.16 7.58
CA THR A 48 14.12 -20.42 7.92
C THR A 48 13.31 -21.56 7.33
N VAL A 49 13.96 -22.42 6.54
CA VAL A 49 13.30 -23.56 5.87
C VAL A 49 13.76 -24.85 6.53
N ALA A 50 12.82 -25.54 7.19
CA ALA A 50 13.03 -26.88 7.73
C ALA A 50 12.51 -27.91 6.73
N ARG A 51 13.41 -28.74 6.17
CA ARG A 51 13.02 -29.86 5.29
C ARG A 51 12.61 -31.06 6.13
N LEU A 52 11.59 -31.77 5.67
CA LEU A 52 11.18 -33.02 6.29
C LEU A 52 12.27 -34.09 6.09
N ASP A 53 12.58 -34.83 7.15
CA ASP A 53 13.48 -35.99 7.11
C ASP A 53 12.79 -37.25 6.53
N GLY A 54 13.49 -38.39 6.55
CA GLY A 54 12.96 -39.67 6.05
C GLY A 54 11.75 -40.19 6.82
N GLU A 55 11.52 -39.68 8.03
CA GLU A 55 10.41 -40.02 8.91
C GLU A 55 9.30 -38.95 8.89
N GLY A 56 9.42 -37.95 8.01
CA GLY A 56 8.45 -36.89 7.80
C GLY A 56 8.49 -35.81 8.90
N ARG A 57 9.60 -35.68 9.62
CA ARG A 57 9.75 -34.77 10.75
C ARG A 57 10.52 -33.51 10.40
N ILE A 58 10.23 -32.44 11.14
CA ILE A 58 11.11 -31.29 11.26
C ILE A 58 11.57 -31.14 12.71
N ASP A 59 12.75 -30.58 12.87
CA ASP A 59 13.31 -30.18 14.15
C ASP A 59 14.16 -28.93 13.90
N VAL A 60 13.66 -27.77 14.34
CA VAL A 60 14.28 -26.48 14.06
C VAL A 60 14.28 -25.60 15.30
N VAL A 61 15.37 -24.87 15.52
CA VAL A 61 15.48 -23.90 16.61
C VAL A 61 15.30 -22.50 16.04
N LEU A 62 14.32 -21.77 16.55
CA LEU A 62 13.93 -20.44 16.07
C LEU A 62 14.01 -19.42 17.21
N PRO A 63 14.34 -18.15 16.93
CA PRO A 63 14.20 -17.07 17.89
C PRO A 63 12.82 -17.00 18.54
N ALA A 64 12.78 -16.77 19.86
CA ALA A 64 11.54 -16.48 20.56
C ALA A 64 10.97 -15.12 20.13
N THR A 65 9.65 -15.03 20.00
CA THR A 65 8.97 -13.88 19.40
C THR A 65 8.73 -12.70 20.35
N ASP A 66 8.87 -12.94 21.66
CA ASP A 66 8.60 -12.02 22.76
C ASP A 66 9.86 -11.63 23.55
N ALA A 67 11.06 -12.00 23.06
CA ALA A 67 12.29 -11.68 23.76
C ALA A 67 12.54 -10.15 23.82
N PRO A 68 12.97 -9.60 24.98
CA PRO A 68 13.29 -8.18 25.08
C PRO A 68 14.42 -7.77 24.14
N GLY A 69 14.25 -6.64 23.44
CA GLY A 69 15.27 -6.08 22.54
C GLY A 69 14.99 -6.28 21.05
N TRP A 70 13.94 -7.02 20.69
CA TRP A 70 13.43 -7.05 19.32
C TRP A 70 12.82 -5.72 18.88
N ASN A 71 13.02 -5.38 17.62
CA ASN A 71 12.24 -4.36 16.92
C ASN A 71 11.84 -4.89 15.52
N PRO A 72 10.52 -4.99 15.20
CA PRO A 72 9.39 -4.72 16.09
C PRO A 72 9.33 -5.67 17.30
N VAL A 73 8.72 -5.23 18.41
CA VAL A 73 8.41 -6.07 19.58
C VAL A 73 7.21 -6.98 19.30
N ASP A 74 7.09 -8.09 20.03
CA ASP A 74 5.92 -8.99 20.02
C ASP A 74 5.44 -9.41 18.61
N TRP A 75 6.39 -9.86 17.79
CA TRP A 75 6.13 -10.25 16.40
C TRP A 75 5.65 -11.72 16.30
N THR A 76 5.33 -12.19 15.10
CA THR A 76 4.96 -13.61 14.87
C THR A 76 5.59 -14.13 13.59
N TYR A 77 5.79 -15.45 13.49
CA TYR A 77 6.20 -16.10 12.26
C TYR A 77 5.01 -16.37 11.36
N GLN A 78 5.11 -16.03 10.08
CA GLN A 78 4.27 -16.65 9.06
C GLN A 78 4.85 -18.04 8.76
N VAL A 79 4.12 -19.08 9.15
CA VAL A 79 4.43 -20.47 8.86
C VAL A 79 3.78 -20.86 7.53
N THR A 80 4.55 -21.48 6.65
CA THR A 80 4.06 -22.01 5.36
C THR A 80 4.47 -23.47 5.24
N GLU A 81 3.50 -24.39 5.31
CA GLU A 81 3.71 -25.83 5.16
C GLU A 81 3.58 -26.23 3.69
N LYS A 82 4.72 -26.55 3.04
CA LYS A 82 4.78 -26.99 1.63
C LYS A 82 5.02 -28.51 1.59
N LEU A 83 3.94 -29.27 1.72
CA LEU A 83 3.98 -30.73 1.78
C LEU A 83 3.72 -31.34 0.40
N ALA A 84 4.51 -32.36 0.03
CA ALA A 84 4.37 -33.06 -1.23
C ALA A 84 3.04 -33.84 -1.28
N GLY A 85 2.37 -33.81 -2.43
CA GLY A 85 1.10 -34.52 -2.64
C GLY A 85 -0.15 -33.80 -2.12
N LEU A 86 -0.03 -32.66 -1.43
CA LEU A 86 -1.17 -31.82 -1.10
C LEU A 86 -1.37 -30.74 -2.17
N GLY A 87 -2.60 -30.63 -2.69
CA GLY A 87 -2.97 -29.62 -3.69
C GLY A 87 -3.13 -28.19 -3.14
N ARG A 88 -2.82 -27.97 -1.85
CA ARG A 88 -2.95 -26.68 -1.16
C ARG A 88 -1.85 -26.52 -0.11
N THR A 89 -1.30 -25.31 -0.03
CA THR A 89 -0.30 -24.90 0.96
C THR A 89 -1.02 -24.30 2.17
N ARG A 90 -0.66 -24.73 3.39
CA ARG A 90 -1.21 -24.16 4.62
C ARG A 90 -0.36 -22.97 5.08
N VAL A 91 -0.99 -21.85 5.39
CA VAL A 91 -0.34 -20.62 5.85
C VAL A 91 -1.03 -20.10 7.10
N TYR A 92 -0.28 -19.81 8.16
CA TYR A 92 -0.80 -19.25 9.42
C TYR A 92 0.27 -18.47 10.18
N GLN A 93 -0.13 -17.70 11.19
CA GLN A 93 0.78 -16.98 12.08
C GLN A 93 1.05 -17.79 13.34
N LEU A 94 2.30 -17.80 13.81
CA LEU A 94 2.75 -18.53 15.00
C LEU A 94 3.58 -17.61 15.90
N ALA A 95 3.13 -17.41 17.13
CA ALA A 95 3.96 -16.86 18.19
C ALA A 95 4.78 -17.99 18.84
N LEU A 96 6.04 -17.72 19.19
CA LEU A 96 6.92 -18.64 19.89
C LEU A 96 7.44 -17.96 21.18
N PRO A 97 6.67 -17.97 22.26
CA PRO A 97 7.05 -17.30 23.51
C PRO A 97 8.28 -17.95 24.14
N ALA A 98 9.20 -17.15 24.70
CA ALA A 98 10.40 -17.65 25.38
C ALA A 98 10.06 -18.54 26.59
N ALA A 99 8.88 -18.35 27.19
CA ALA A 99 8.37 -19.20 28.28
C ALA A 99 8.01 -20.62 27.83
N GLN A 100 7.88 -20.87 26.52
CA GLN A 100 7.61 -22.19 25.94
C GLN A 100 8.81 -22.65 25.09
N PRO A 101 9.83 -23.28 25.70
CA PRO A 101 11.08 -23.60 25.01
C PRO A 101 10.95 -24.69 23.95
N ALA A 102 9.83 -25.41 23.92
CA ALA A 102 9.52 -26.43 22.92
C ALA A 102 8.06 -26.34 22.49
N VAL A 103 7.82 -26.41 21.18
CA VAL A 103 6.49 -26.35 20.56
C VAL A 103 6.40 -27.43 19.48
N ASP A 104 5.37 -28.27 19.52
CA ASP A 104 5.01 -29.12 18.39
C ASP A 104 3.94 -28.42 17.54
N LEU A 105 4.14 -28.34 16.23
CA LEU A 105 3.17 -27.71 15.33
C LEU A 105 1.82 -28.44 15.31
N ALA A 106 1.78 -29.74 15.62
CA ALA A 106 0.50 -30.46 15.72
C ALA A 106 -0.40 -29.90 16.84
N ASP A 107 0.19 -29.38 17.91
CA ASP A 107 -0.54 -28.81 19.05
C ASP A 107 -0.81 -27.29 18.88
N ALA A 108 0.05 -26.60 18.12
CA ALA A 108 0.00 -25.14 17.97
C ALA A 108 -0.69 -24.65 16.69
N ALA A 109 -0.70 -25.46 15.61
CA ALA A 109 -1.25 -25.01 14.34
C ALA A 109 -2.78 -24.92 14.38
N PRO A 110 -3.38 -23.80 13.93
CA PRO A 110 -4.82 -23.59 14.05
C PRO A 110 -5.59 -24.56 13.15
N ALA A 111 -6.54 -25.30 13.70
CA ALA A 111 -7.51 -26.03 12.87
C ALA A 111 -8.24 -25.02 11.98
N ASP A 112 -8.18 -25.19 10.65
CA ASP A 112 -8.89 -24.31 9.71
C ASP A 112 -10.41 -24.53 9.85
N PRO A 113 -11.17 -23.59 10.44
CA PRO A 113 -12.60 -23.76 10.65
C PRO A 113 -13.41 -23.52 9.37
N ASN A 114 -12.78 -23.03 8.29
CA ASN A 114 -13.45 -22.70 7.02
C ASN A 114 -13.42 -23.87 6.03
N THR A 115 -12.81 -25.01 6.37
CA THR A 115 -12.81 -26.22 5.54
C THR A 115 -13.32 -27.51 6.21
N PRO A 116 -14.39 -27.53 7.03
CA PRO A 116 -15.03 -28.77 7.43
C PRO A 116 -15.91 -29.29 6.27
N HIS A 117 -15.31 -30.02 5.33
CA HIS A 117 -16.06 -30.95 4.49
C HIS A 117 -16.19 -32.28 5.22
N TYR A 118 -16.99 -32.33 6.28
CA TYR A 118 -17.44 -33.60 6.84
C TYR A 118 -18.95 -33.63 7.01
N VAL A 119 -19.53 -34.79 6.74
CA VAL A 119 -20.87 -35.16 7.20
C VAL A 119 -20.66 -35.86 8.54
N ALA A 120 -21.24 -35.34 9.62
CA ALA A 120 -21.29 -36.10 10.87
C ALA A 120 -22.19 -37.32 10.64
N VAL A 121 -21.63 -38.52 10.69
CA VAL A 121 -22.40 -39.77 10.76
C VAL A 121 -22.43 -40.20 12.22
N PRO A 122 -23.57 -40.12 12.92
CA PRO A 122 -23.73 -40.79 14.20
C PRO A 122 -23.63 -42.30 13.97
N GLY A 123 -22.60 -42.94 14.53
CA GLY A 123 -22.54 -44.40 14.59
C GLY A 123 -23.61 -44.94 15.55
N PRO A 124 -24.20 -46.13 15.29
CA PRO A 124 -25.18 -46.72 16.20
C PRO A 124 -24.54 -46.98 17.59
N PRO A 125 -25.32 -46.87 18.68
CA PRO A 125 -24.87 -47.23 20.02
C PRO A 125 -24.32 -48.65 20.05
N GLY A 126 -23.14 -48.84 20.67
CA GLY A 126 -22.58 -50.17 20.90
C GLY A 126 -23.51 -51.03 21.79
N PRO A 127 -23.57 -52.35 21.58
CA PRO A 127 -24.44 -53.22 22.38
C PRO A 127 -24.03 -53.27 23.85
N ALA A 128 -25.02 -53.35 24.73
CA ALA A 128 -24.83 -53.54 26.17
C ALA A 128 -24.10 -54.88 26.46
N GLY A 129 -23.14 -54.84 27.39
CA GLY A 129 -22.41 -56.03 27.83
C GLY A 129 -23.33 -57.07 28.50
N GLN A 130 -23.06 -58.35 28.26
CA GLN A 130 -23.81 -59.47 28.80
C GLN A 130 -23.67 -59.58 30.33
N MET A 131 -24.80 -59.72 31.02
CA MET A 131 -24.88 -60.10 32.43
C MET A 131 -24.52 -61.59 32.58
N GLY A 132 -23.61 -61.91 33.52
CA GLY A 132 -23.19 -63.29 33.79
C GLY A 132 -24.31 -64.16 34.39
N PRO A 133 -24.21 -65.50 34.28
CA PRO A 133 -25.30 -66.42 34.65
C PRO A 133 -25.54 -66.50 36.17
N ALA A 134 -26.81 -66.53 36.56
CA ALA A 134 -27.25 -66.75 37.94
C ALA A 134 -27.17 -68.25 38.32
N GLY A 135 -26.64 -68.54 39.52
CA GLY A 135 -26.61 -69.88 40.10
C GLY A 135 -27.97 -70.30 40.71
N PRO A 136 -28.22 -71.61 40.91
CA PRO A 136 -29.52 -72.13 41.34
C PRO A 136 -29.86 -71.83 42.81
N ALA A 137 -31.13 -71.56 43.10
CA ALA A 137 -31.66 -71.23 44.43
C ALA A 137 -31.82 -72.47 45.33
N GLY A 138 -31.29 -72.39 46.56
CA GLY A 138 -31.56 -73.35 47.63
C GLY A 138 -32.66 -72.86 48.58
N PRO A 139 -33.33 -73.74 49.36
CA PRO A 139 -34.32 -73.32 50.35
C PRO A 139 -33.65 -72.49 51.46
N VAL A 140 -34.27 -71.38 51.83
CA VAL A 140 -33.78 -70.50 52.88
C VAL A 140 -33.90 -71.22 54.23
N ARG A 141 -32.77 -71.71 54.76
CA ARG A 141 -32.69 -72.39 56.07
C ARG A 141 -32.50 -71.42 57.24
N SER A 142 -32.41 -70.13 56.95
CA SER A 142 -32.33 -69.06 57.94
C SER A 142 -32.86 -67.73 57.40
N VAL A 143 -33.72 -67.06 58.16
CA VAL A 143 -34.16 -65.68 57.90
C VAL A 143 -33.95 -64.88 59.17
N ASN A 144 -33.22 -63.77 59.06
CA ASN A 144 -33.00 -62.79 60.13
C ASN A 144 -32.58 -63.40 61.49
N GLY A 145 -31.70 -64.41 61.47
CA GLY A 145 -31.17 -65.05 62.69
C GLY A 145 -31.97 -66.24 63.23
N PHE A 146 -33.13 -66.55 62.66
CA PHE A 146 -33.93 -67.73 63.02
C PHE A 146 -33.51 -68.95 62.20
N THR A 147 -33.21 -70.07 62.86
CA THR A 147 -32.88 -71.36 62.22
C THR A 147 -33.80 -72.45 62.76
N ALA A 148 -34.90 -72.70 62.06
CA ALA A 148 -35.84 -73.79 62.33
C ALA A 148 -36.41 -74.30 61.00
N PRO A 149 -36.88 -75.57 60.93
CA PRO A 149 -37.54 -76.10 59.74
C PRO A 149 -38.81 -75.30 59.38
N ASP A 150 -39.50 -74.73 60.38
CA ASP A 150 -40.58 -73.75 60.22
C ASP A 150 -40.18 -72.43 60.91
N ILE A 151 -39.98 -71.37 60.12
CA ILE A 151 -39.61 -70.04 60.64
C ILE A 151 -40.90 -69.24 60.89
N THR A 152 -41.23 -69.00 62.16
CA THR A 152 -42.31 -68.06 62.55
C THR A 152 -41.69 -66.72 62.92
N LEU A 153 -42.04 -65.66 62.19
CA LEU A 153 -41.55 -64.29 62.43
C LEU A 153 -42.67 -63.45 63.05
N THR A 154 -42.37 -62.74 64.13
CA THR A 154 -43.18 -61.65 64.66
C THR A 154 -42.94 -60.38 63.86
N ALA A 155 -43.78 -59.36 64.04
CA ALA A 155 -43.57 -58.07 63.39
C ALA A 155 -42.20 -57.46 63.75
N GLN A 156 -41.73 -57.64 64.99
CA GLN A 156 -40.41 -57.18 65.41
C GLN A 156 -39.27 -57.88 64.66
N ASP A 157 -39.43 -59.17 64.35
CA ASP A 157 -38.43 -59.97 63.65
C ASP A 157 -38.22 -59.57 62.19
N VAL A 158 -39.08 -58.69 61.64
CA VAL A 158 -38.95 -58.17 60.28
C VAL A 158 -39.03 -56.64 60.24
N SER A 159 -38.90 -55.98 61.40
CA SER A 159 -39.09 -54.53 61.55
C SER A 159 -40.45 -54.04 61.01
N ALA A 160 -41.46 -54.91 60.98
CA ALA A 160 -42.83 -54.57 60.64
C ALA A 160 -43.55 -53.95 61.85
N ILE A 161 -44.62 -53.21 61.54
CA ILE A 161 -45.48 -52.58 62.54
C ILE A 161 -46.40 -53.66 63.14
N ALA A 162 -46.43 -53.78 64.46
CA ALA A 162 -47.36 -54.69 65.12
C ALA A 162 -48.81 -54.23 64.89
N ALA A 163 -49.74 -55.18 64.68
CA ALA A 163 -51.13 -54.87 64.35
C ALA A 163 -51.85 -54.00 65.40
N ASN A 164 -51.39 -54.02 66.66
CA ASN A 164 -51.89 -53.19 67.76
C ASN A 164 -51.30 -51.77 67.80
N GLN A 165 -50.28 -51.46 67.00
CA GLN A 165 -49.67 -50.13 66.89
C GLN A 165 -50.22 -49.33 65.69
N ALA A 166 -50.74 -50.02 64.67
CA ALA A 166 -51.33 -49.35 63.52
C ALA A 166 -52.63 -48.64 63.90
N GLY A 167 -52.67 -47.31 63.73
CA GLY A 167 -53.83 -46.47 64.02
C GLY A 167 -54.15 -46.26 65.51
N ALA A 168 -53.29 -46.73 66.42
CA ALA A 168 -53.40 -46.50 67.86
C ALA A 168 -52.75 -45.16 68.26
N ALA A 169 -53.23 -44.54 69.34
CA ALA A 169 -52.61 -43.34 69.91
C ALA A 169 -51.18 -43.65 70.38
N GLY A 170 -50.20 -42.85 69.94
CA GLY A 170 -48.77 -43.09 70.19
C GLY A 170 -48.15 -44.19 69.32
N GLY A 171 -48.91 -44.76 68.38
CA GLY A 171 -48.45 -45.73 67.38
C GLY A 171 -48.14 -45.09 66.03
N VAL A 172 -48.34 -45.85 64.96
CA VAL A 172 -48.04 -45.46 63.58
C VAL A 172 -49.36 -45.25 62.82
N ALA A 173 -49.48 -44.16 62.08
CA ALA A 173 -50.69 -43.86 61.31
C ALA A 173 -50.96 -44.95 60.25
N SER A 174 -52.22 -45.38 60.12
CA SER A 174 -52.63 -46.30 59.05
C SER A 174 -53.13 -45.52 57.84
N LEU A 175 -53.13 -46.15 56.65
CA LEU A 175 -53.74 -45.60 55.45
C LEU A 175 -55.12 -46.22 55.22
N GLY A 176 -56.10 -45.41 54.84
CA GLY A 176 -57.42 -45.83 54.39
C GLY A 176 -57.40 -46.35 52.94
N PRO A 177 -58.56 -46.80 52.41
CA PRO A 177 -58.68 -47.30 51.04
C PRO A 177 -58.30 -46.28 49.95
N ASP A 178 -58.32 -45.00 50.28
CA ASP A 178 -57.88 -43.88 49.43
C ASP A 178 -56.38 -43.57 49.55
N GLY A 179 -55.64 -44.38 50.31
CA GLY A 179 -54.21 -44.21 50.55
C GLY A 179 -53.84 -43.05 51.48
N LYS A 180 -54.81 -42.50 52.24
CA LYS A 180 -54.59 -41.37 53.17
C LYS A 180 -54.74 -41.79 54.63
N VAL A 181 -54.11 -41.04 55.53
CA VAL A 181 -54.33 -41.20 56.98
C VAL A 181 -55.76 -40.80 57.32
N PRO A 182 -56.57 -41.67 57.98
CA PRO A 182 -57.91 -41.31 58.41
C PRO A 182 -57.90 -40.05 59.29
N GLY A 183 -58.85 -39.14 59.08
CA GLY A 183 -58.89 -37.86 59.81
C GLY A 183 -58.96 -38.03 61.34
N THR A 184 -59.49 -39.15 61.82
CA THR A 184 -59.53 -39.50 63.25
C THR A 184 -58.16 -39.77 63.88
N GLN A 185 -57.11 -39.95 63.07
CA GLN A 185 -55.72 -40.15 63.52
C GLN A 185 -54.87 -38.87 63.40
N LEU A 186 -55.42 -37.80 62.83
CA LEU A 186 -54.74 -36.52 62.72
C LEU A 186 -55.08 -35.63 63.93
N PRO A 187 -54.12 -34.86 64.46
CA PRO A 187 -54.41 -33.84 65.47
C PRO A 187 -55.25 -32.70 64.87
N ASP A 188 -56.03 -32.01 65.70
CA ASP A 188 -56.75 -30.80 65.27
C ASP A 188 -55.74 -29.74 64.80
N LEU A 189 -55.76 -29.45 63.50
CA LEU A 189 -54.85 -28.49 62.85
C LEU A 189 -55.33 -27.04 63.08
N ALA A 190 -55.34 -26.60 64.33
CA ALA A 190 -55.58 -25.21 64.69
C ALA A 190 -54.35 -24.35 64.33
N GLY A 191 -54.26 -23.89 63.07
CA GLY A 191 -53.18 -23.00 62.62
C GLY A 191 -52.77 -23.11 61.15
N ALA A 192 -53.40 -23.98 60.34
CA ALA A 192 -53.19 -23.95 58.91
C ALA A 192 -53.70 -22.63 58.31
N VAL A 193 -53.01 -22.12 57.28
CA VAL A 193 -53.45 -20.94 56.53
C VAL A 193 -54.86 -21.22 56.00
N SER A 194 -55.87 -20.60 56.61
CA SER A 194 -57.27 -20.80 56.22
C SER A 194 -57.58 -20.09 54.90
N SER A 195 -56.88 -19.00 54.61
CA SER A 195 -56.99 -18.28 53.35
C SER A 195 -55.70 -17.56 52.96
N VAL A 196 -55.48 -17.39 51.66
CA VAL A 196 -54.50 -16.45 51.09
C VAL A 196 -55.30 -15.32 50.45
N ASN A 197 -55.13 -14.10 50.97
CA ASN A 197 -55.86 -12.92 50.50
C ASN A 197 -57.40 -13.11 50.49
N GLY A 198 -57.95 -13.73 51.53
CA GLY A 198 -59.40 -13.94 51.70
C GLY A 198 -60.01 -15.10 50.90
N ARG A 199 -59.22 -15.85 50.10
CA ARG A 199 -59.69 -17.04 49.37
C ARG A 199 -59.37 -18.33 50.12
N THR A 200 -60.38 -19.18 50.31
CA THR A 200 -60.27 -20.52 50.93
C THR A 200 -60.35 -21.62 49.85
N GLY A 201 -59.69 -22.77 50.05
CA GLY A 201 -59.75 -23.92 49.12
C GLY A 201 -58.58 -23.97 48.12
N ALA A 202 -58.81 -24.45 46.90
CA ALA A 202 -57.78 -24.43 45.84
C ALA A 202 -57.53 -22.97 45.38
N VAL A 203 -56.43 -22.38 45.84
CA VAL A 203 -56.12 -20.97 45.58
C VAL A 203 -55.34 -20.84 44.26
N THR A 204 -55.95 -20.23 43.24
CA THR A 204 -55.23 -19.72 42.06
C THR A 204 -54.85 -18.26 42.31
N VAL A 205 -53.56 -17.96 42.33
CA VAL A 205 -53.03 -16.60 42.58
C VAL A 205 -52.60 -15.97 41.26
N THR A 206 -53.02 -14.75 40.97
CA THR A 206 -52.55 -13.97 39.82
C THR A 206 -51.41 -13.04 40.23
N ALA A 207 -50.63 -12.54 39.26
CA ALA A 207 -49.57 -11.55 39.54
C ALA A 207 -50.09 -10.31 40.28
N ALA A 208 -51.35 -9.90 40.00
CA ALA A 208 -51.99 -8.77 40.66
C ALA A 208 -52.24 -9.02 42.16
N ASP A 209 -52.54 -10.26 42.55
CA ASP A 209 -52.80 -10.63 43.95
C ASP A 209 -51.54 -10.53 44.82
N LEU A 210 -50.34 -10.48 44.22
CA LEU A 210 -49.05 -10.41 44.91
C LEU A 210 -48.34 -9.05 44.80
N GLY A 211 -48.96 -8.07 44.13
CA GLY A 211 -48.29 -6.81 43.76
C GLY A 211 -47.15 -6.99 42.77
N ALA A 212 -47.07 -8.14 42.08
CA ALA A 212 -46.08 -8.40 41.05
C ALA A 212 -46.48 -7.71 39.75
N LEU A 213 -45.51 -7.07 39.08
CA LEU A 213 -45.75 -6.48 37.77
C LEU A 213 -46.03 -7.60 36.75
N THR A 214 -47.02 -7.38 35.88
CA THR A 214 -47.22 -8.24 34.71
C THR A 214 -46.03 -8.10 33.75
N PRO A 215 -45.74 -9.11 32.90
CA PRO A 215 -44.69 -8.98 31.88
C PRO A 215 -44.83 -7.69 31.05
N ALA A 216 -46.05 -7.33 30.61
CA ALA A 216 -46.29 -6.09 29.89
C ALA A 216 -45.99 -4.81 30.70
N ALA A 217 -46.30 -4.79 32.01
CA ALA A 217 -45.97 -3.67 32.89
C ALA A 217 -44.47 -3.60 33.22
N ALA A 218 -43.79 -4.75 33.29
CA ALA A 218 -42.35 -4.84 33.42
C ALA A 218 -41.65 -4.36 32.14
N ASP A 219 -42.09 -4.79 30.97
CA ASP A 219 -41.55 -4.36 29.66
C ASP A 219 -41.69 -2.85 29.47
N THR A 220 -42.81 -2.25 29.91
CA THR A 220 -43.00 -0.79 29.88
C THR A 220 -42.05 -0.06 30.85
N ARG A 221 -41.65 -0.71 31.96
CA ARG A 221 -40.84 -0.10 33.04
C ARG A 221 -39.34 -0.35 32.88
N TYR A 222 -38.94 -1.38 32.13
CA TYR A 222 -37.55 -1.81 31.96
C TYR A 222 -36.99 -1.66 30.53
N LEU A 223 -37.72 -1.05 29.60
CA LEU A 223 -37.15 -0.59 28.33
C LEU A 223 -36.41 0.76 28.49
N GLY A 224 -35.24 0.73 29.12
CA GLY A 224 -34.31 1.85 29.13
C GLY A 224 -33.42 1.87 27.89
N LEU A 225 -33.97 2.12 26.69
CA LEU A 225 -33.14 2.38 25.49
C LEU A 225 -32.33 3.70 25.62
N ASP A 226 -32.65 4.55 26.59
CA ASP A 226 -31.97 5.82 26.87
C ASP A 226 -30.70 5.71 27.74
N ALA A 227 -30.24 4.48 28.04
CA ALA A 227 -29.03 4.23 28.83
C ALA A 227 -27.79 3.83 27.99
N ALA A 228 -27.87 3.85 26.66
CA ALA A 228 -26.66 3.81 25.85
C ALA A 228 -25.86 5.10 26.09
N PRO A 229 -24.54 5.05 26.37
CA PRO A 229 -23.74 6.23 26.73
C PRO A 229 -23.72 7.32 25.64
N VAL A 230 -24.12 6.98 24.41
CA VAL A 230 -24.25 7.90 23.29
C VAL A 230 -25.74 8.14 22.98
N LYS A 231 -26.27 9.28 23.44
CA LYS A 231 -27.67 9.69 23.20
C LYS A 231 -27.89 10.27 21.81
N THR A 232 -26.87 10.93 21.27
CA THR A 232 -26.87 11.52 19.93
C THR A 232 -25.49 11.42 19.29
N VAL A 233 -25.43 11.10 18.00
CA VAL A 233 -24.27 11.40 17.15
C VAL A 233 -24.70 12.37 16.08
N ASN A 234 -24.06 13.53 16.02
CA ASN A 234 -24.36 14.60 15.06
C ASN A 234 -25.88 14.90 14.94
N GLY A 235 -26.56 15.04 16.08
CA GLY A 235 -27.99 15.40 16.17
C GLY A 235 -29.00 14.26 15.96
N ARG A 236 -28.57 13.02 15.70
CA ARG A 236 -29.47 11.86 15.52
C ARG A 236 -29.56 10.99 16.78
N THR A 237 -30.77 10.60 17.18
CA THR A 237 -31.05 9.70 18.32
C THR A 237 -31.47 8.30 17.82
N GLY A 238 -31.36 7.27 18.68
CA GLY A 238 -31.81 5.90 18.36
C GLY A 238 -30.76 5.05 17.63
N ALA A 239 -31.19 4.17 16.71
CA ALA A 239 -30.29 3.38 15.87
C ALA A 239 -29.57 4.30 14.87
N VAL A 240 -28.33 4.68 15.19
CA VAL A 240 -27.56 5.64 14.40
C VAL A 240 -26.84 4.94 13.25
N GLN A 241 -27.36 5.12 12.03
CA GLN A 241 -26.63 4.85 10.79
C GLN A 241 -25.83 6.10 10.43
N LEU A 242 -24.51 6.03 10.48
CA LEU A 242 -23.62 7.14 10.11
C LEU A 242 -23.12 6.94 8.68
N THR A 243 -23.21 7.99 7.87
CA THR A 243 -22.52 8.10 6.58
C THR A 243 -21.23 8.90 6.74
N ALA A 244 -20.28 8.81 5.80
CA ALA A 244 -19.05 9.62 5.84
C ALA A 244 -19.36 11.13 5.96
N ALA A 245 -20.43 11.60 5.30
CA ALA A 245 -20.90 12.98 5.38
C ALA A 245 -21.32 13.39 6.81
N ASP A 246 -21.85 12.46 7.61
CA ASP A 246 -22.27 12.74 8.98
C ASP A 246 -21.09 12.97 9.94
N LEU A 247 -19.87 12.63 9.54
CA LEU A 247 -18.65 12.82 10.35
C LEU A 247 -17.72 13.90 9.79
N SER A 248 -18.12 14.62 8.73
CA SER A 248 -17.17 15.40 7.90
C SER A 248 -15.98 14.56 7.42
N ALA A 249 -16.17 13.25 7.34
CA ALA A 249 -15.18 12.33 6.81
C ALA A 249 -15.31 12.30 5.29
N VAL A 250 -14.19 12.20 4.61
CA VAL A 250 -14.17 11.97 3.17
C VAL A 250 -14.46 10.48 2.95
N ALA A 251 -15.27 10.16 1.95
CA ALA A 251 -15.54 8.76 1.61
C ALA A 251 -14.23 8.03 1.26
N GLU A 252 -14.19 6.72 1.52
CA GLU A 252 -13.04 5.90 1.16
C GLU A 252 -12.77 6.00 -0.35
N GLY A 253 -11.54 6.40 -0.73
CA GLY A 253 -11.13 6.64 -2.11
C GLY A 253 -11.21 8.10 -2.59
N ASP A 254 -11.91 8.98 -1.85
CA ASP A 254 -12.07 10.39 -2.22
C ASP A 254 -11.01 11.32 -1.59
N ALA A 255 -10.18 10.83 -0.66
CA ALA A 255 -9.07 11.58 -0.07
C ALA A 255 -7.71 10.99 -0.45
N VAL A 256 -6.70 11.86 -0.58
CA VAL A 256 -5.30 11.44 -0.59
C VAL A 256 -4.79 11.59 0.84
N LEU A 257 -4.46 10.48 1.49
CA LEU A 257 -3.91 10.41 2.83
C LEU A 257 -2.46 10.94 2.86
N VAL A 258 -1.98 11.28 4.05
CA VAL A 258 -0.60 11.76 4.28
C VAL A 258 0.38 10.62 4.60
N THR A 259 -0.11 9.39 4.76
CA THR A 259 0.67 8.20 5.08
C THR A 259 0.21 7.01 4.23
N GLY A 260 1.14 6.10 3.97
CA GLY A 260 0.91 4.90 3.17
C GLY A 260 0.94 5.15 1.66
N ASP A 261 1.25 4.09 0.91
CA ASP A 261 1.21 4.11 -0.55
C ASP A 261 -0.24 4.18 -1.01
N GLN A 262 -0.52 5.08 -1.97
CA GLN A 262 -1.87 5.29 -2.47
C GLN A 262 -1.88 5.27 -3.99
N THR A 263 -2.85 4.54 -4.53
CA THR A 263 -3.14 4.51 -5.96
C THR A 263 -4.48 5.18 -6.20
N VAL A 264 -4.48 6.25 -6.99
CA VAL A 264 -5.72 6.92 -7.43
C VAL A 264 -6.06 6.40 -8.82
N THR A 265 -7.24 5.77 -8.96
CA THR A 265 -7.76 5.40 -10.28
C THR A 265 -8.52 6.60 -10.86
N GLY A 266 -8.18 7.00 -12.08
CA GLY A 266 -8.78 8.17 -12.74
C GLY A 266 -8.07 9.48 -12.42
N ALA A 267 -8.76 10.61 -12.59
CA ALA A 267 -8.19 11.95 -12.44
C ALA A 267 -8.57 12.58 -11.08
N LYS A 268 -7.57 13.12 -10.37
CA LYS A 268 -7.75 13.94 -9.17
C LYS A 268 -7.39 15.39 -9.46
N THR A 269 -8.33 16.31 -9.24
CA THR A 269 -8.07 17.75 -9.37
C THR A 269 -7.63 18.33 -8.04
N PHE A 270 -6.44 18.94 -8.01
CA PHE A 270 -5.95 19.68 -6.86
C PHE A 270 -6.11 21.19 -7.12
N ALA A 271 -6.57 21.95 -6.12
CA ALA A 271 -6.65 23.42 -6.23
C ALA A 271 -5.27 24.06 -6.42
N THR A 272 -4.22 23.43 -5.84
CA THR A 272 -2.81 23.76 -6.06
C THR A 272 -2.09 22.50 -6.51
N PRO A 273 -1.29 22.53 -7.60
CA PRO A 273 -0.55 21.36 -8.04
C PRO A 273 0.28 20.74 -6.91
N PRO A 274 0.28 19.41 -6.77
CA PRO A 274 1.10 18.74 -5.77
C PRO A 274 2.58 19.02 -6.03
N ALA A 275 3.32 19.35 -4.98
CA ALA A 275 4.77 19.53 -5.03
C ALA A 275 5.46 18.37 -4.30
N THR A 276 6.59 17.90 -4.83
CA THR A 276 7.45 16.90 -4.19
C THR A 276 8.71 17.56 -3.66
N GLY A 277 9.22 17.13 -2.50
CA GLY A 277 10.55 17.52 -2.02
C GLY A 277 11.68 16.64 -2.55
N ALA A 278 11.35 15.46 -3.07
CA ALA A 278 12.30 14.46 -3.56
C ALA A 278 12.60 14.64 -5.06
N ASP A 279 13.80 14.25 -5.47
CA ASP A 279 14.19 14.14 -6.87
C ASP A 279 13.63 12.82 -7.48
N PRO A 280 13.33 12.76 -8.78
CA PRO A 280 12.74 11.58 -9.42
C PRO A 280 13.72 10.40 -9.44
N SER A 281 13.22 9.20 -9.12
CA SER A 281 13.96 7.92 -9.24
C SER A 281 13.37 6.97 -10.29
N ALA A 282 12.25 7.33 -10.92
CA ALA A 282 11.66 6.65 -12.08
C ALA A 282 11.10 7.68 -13.08
N ALA A 283 10.89 7.25 -14.33
CA ALA A 283 10.48 8.12 -15.43
C ALA A 283 9.12 8.82 -15.20
N ASP A 284 8.24 8.19 -14.44
CA ASP A 284 6.88 8.67 -14.20
C ASP A 284 6.72 9.47 -12.90
N HIS A 285 7.83 9.77 -12.20
CA HIS A 285 7.79 10.60 -11.00
C HIS A 285 7.48 12.06 -11.33
N LEU A 286 6.67 12.70 -10.48
CA LEU A 286 6.51 14.15 -10.48
C LEU A 286 7.87 14.81 -10.19
N VAL A 287 8.18 15.92 -10.86
CA VAL A 287 9.45 16.63 -10.71
C VAL A 287 9.25 18.09 -10.33
N ARG A 288 10.17 18.63 -9.52
CA ARG A 288 10.23 20.07 -9.25
C ARG A 288 10.91 20.80 -10.40
N ARG A 289 10.45 22.01 -10.68
CA ARG A 289 11.09 22.94 -11.62
C ARG A 289 12.61 23.07 -11.37
N GLY A 290 13.02 23.23 -10.10
CA GLY A 290 14.45 23.33 -9.75
C GLY A 290 15.29 22.05 -9.98
N TYR A 291 14.67 20.87 -9.97
CA TYR A 291 15.36 19.64 -10.36
C TYR A 291 15.54 19.59 -11.89
N VAL A 292 14.49 19.94 -12.65
CA VAL A 292 14.60 20.07 -14.12
C VAL A 292 15.68 21.07 -14.50
N ASP A 293 15.74 22.19 -13.79
CA ASP A 293 16.75 23.22 -13.99
C ASP A 293 18.18 22.75 -13.61
N SER A 294 18.35 21.80 -12.67
CA SER A 294 19.67 21.32 -12.18
C SER A 294 20.27 20.16 -12.99
N VAL A 295 19.44 19.24 -13.48
CA VAL A 295 19.93 18.07 -14.25
C VAL A 295 19.96 18.31 -15.76
N SER A 296 19.39 19.40 -16.24
CA SER A 296 19.58 19.85 -17.62
C SER A 296 21.00 20.35 -17.91
N ALA A 297 21.88 20.51 -16.90
CA ALA A 297 23.35 20.39 -16.94
C ALA A 297 24.00 20.82 -15.61
N ALA A 298 24.37 19.88 -14.73
CA ALA A 298 25.20 20.19 -13.58
C ALA A 298 26.67 20.36 -14.02
N GLY A 299 27.28 21.52 -13.71
CA GLY A 299 28.69 21.82 -14.01
C GLY A 299 28.99 22.35 -15.41
N THR A 300 27.98 22.52 -16.26
CA THR A 300 28.08 23.27 -17.51
C THR A 300 27.17 24.49 -17.41
N TRP A 301 27.62 25.64 -17.92
CA TRP A 301 26.72 26.79 -18.03
C TRP A 301 25.56 26.38 -18.92
N SER A 302 24.32 26.62 -18.47
CA SER A 302 23.14 26.47 -19.32
C SER A 302 22.83 27.80 -20.00
N PRO A 303 22.07 27.81 -21.12
CA PRO A 303 21.58 29.06 -21.69
C PRO A 303 20.92 29.96 -20.65
N ALA A 304 20.05 29.37 -19.82
CA ALA A 304 19.30 30.08 -18.79
C ALA A 304 20.21 30.70 -17.72
N ALA A 305 21.30 30.03 -17.34
CA ALA A 305 22.28 30.56 -16.38
C ALA A 305 22.97 31.85 -16.88
N MET A 306 23.01 32.04 -18.21
CA MET A 306 23.56 33.23 -18.86
C MET A 306 22.48 34.19 -19.38
N GLY A 307 21.21 33.97 -19.01
CA GLY A 307 20.07 34.82 -19.40
C GLY A 307 19.51 34.55 -20.81
N PHE A 308 19.87 33.44 -21.45
CA PHE A 308 19.34 33.03 -22.75
C PHE A 308 18.27 31.94 -22.60
N SER A 309 17.33 31.89 -23.53
CA SER A 309 16.33 30.82 -23.62
C SER A 309 16.95 29.51 -24.14
N CYS A 310 17.84 29.62 -25.12
CA CYS A 310 18.63 28.53 -25.68
C CYS A 310 19.82 29.10 -26.47
N TRP A 311 20.83 28.28 -26.76
CA TRP A 311 21.94 28.63 -27.64
C TRP A 311 22.34 27.46 -28.54
N ALA A 312 23.14 27.73 -29.58
CA ALA A 312 23.66 26.69 -30.45
C ALA A 312 24.63 25.75 -29.72
N PHE A 313 25.47 26.32 -28.86
CA PHE A 313 26.45 25.65 -28.00
C PHE A 313 26.97 26.64 -26.94
N ASP A 314 27.68 26.15 -25.93
CA ASP A 314 28.29 27.01 -24.91
C ASP A 314 29.29 27.98 -25.56
N PRO A 315 29.12 29.31 -25.38
CA PRO A 315 30.03 30.30 -25.97
C PRO A 315 31.50 30.09 -25.56
N ALA A 316 31.80 29.44 -24.44
CA ALA A 316 33.16 29.09 -24.01
C ALA A 316 33.88 28.14 -24.98
N ALA A 317 33.16 27.41 -25.84
CA ALA A 317 33.76 26.59 -26.90
C ALA A 317 34.21 27.41 -28.13
N SER A 318 34.06 28.74 -28.07
CA SER A 318 34.38 29.66 -29.17
C SER A 318 35.71 30.37 -28.97
N SER A 319 36.22 30.99 -30.04
CA SER A 319 37.39 31.88 -29.98
C SER A 319 37.11 33.17 -30.74
N GLY A 320 37.38 34.31 -30.11
CA GLY A 320 37.33 35.62 -30.78
C GLY A 320 38.42 35.81 -31.85
N ASN A 321 39.46 34.98 -31.84
CA ASN A 321 40.54 35.00 -32.82
C ASN A 321 40.21 34.20 -34.10
N THR A 322 39.10 33.46 -34.07
CA THR A 322 38.62 32.65 -35.20
C THR A 322 37.16 32.99 -35.43
N VAL A 323 36.91 34.01 -36.24
CA VAL A 323 35.56 34.52 -36.54
C VAL A 323 35.02 33.95 -37.85
N GLN A 324 33.71 33.97 -38.02
CA GLN A 324 33.05 33.73 -39.30
C GLN A 324 32.66 35.06 -39.93
N TYR A 325 33.26 35.37 -41.08
CA TYR A 325 32.75 36.37 -41.99
C TYR A 325 31.76 35.71 -42.96
N CYS A 326 30.59 36.31 -43.13
CA CYS A 326 29.51 35.75 -43.94
C CYS A 326 29.65 36.19 -45.40
N ILE A 327 29.47 35.27 -46.35
CA ILE A 327 29.47 35.55 -47.79
C ILE A 327 28.19 36.32 -48.17
N ASN A 328 28.36 37.36 -48.99
CA ASN A 328 27.26 38.17 -49.47
C ASN A 328 26.19 37.32 -50.18
N GLY A 329 24.93 37.56 -49.83
CA GLY A 329 23.78 36.90 -50.44
C GLY A 329 23.57 35.46 -49.99
N TRP A 330 24.31 34.97 -49.01
CA TRP A 330 24.14 33.63 -48.45
C TRP A 330 23.35 33.71 -47.15
N VAL A 331 22.41 32.78 -46.99
CA VAL A 331 21.65 32.63 -45.75
C VAL A 331 22.26 31.50 -44.94
N TYR A 332 22.96 31.86 -43.87
CA TYR A 332 23.50 30.94 -42.89
C TYR A 332 22.41 30.51 -41.92
N LEU A 333 22.44 29.24 -41.51
CA LEU A 333 21.47 28.64 -40.60
C LEU A 333 22.21 28.05 -39.40
N ILE A 334 21.84 28.52 -38.21
CA ILE A 334 22.41 28.14 -36.93
C ILE A 334 21.31 27.48 -36.10
N GLY A 335 21.46 26.19 -35.84
CA GLY A 335 20.54 25.36 -35.09
C GLY A 335 20.61 25.65 -33.60
N VAL A 336 19.47 25.86 -32.97
CA VAL A 336 19.34 26.04 -31.52
C VAL A 336 18.24 25.12 -30.98
N PRO A 337 18.53 24.28 -29.96
CA PRO A 337 17.53 23.45 -29.30
C PRO A 337 16.83 24.23 -28.18
N LEU A 338 15.52 24.39 -28.29
CA LEU A 338 14.70 25.00 -27.24
C LEU A 338 14.00 23.91 -26.44
N HIS A 339 14.30 23.81 -25.14
CA HIS A 339 13.80 22.73 -24.28
C HIS A 339 12.51 23.08 -23.53
N ALA A 340 12.13 24.35 -23.46
CA ALA A 340 10.92 24.84 -22.80
C ALA A 340 10.20 25.88 -23.67
N ALA A 341 8.87 25.96 -23.55
CA ALA A 341 8.11 26.97 -24.28
C ALA A 341 8.50 28.37 -23.78
N THR A 342 8.84 29.28 -24.70
CA THR A 342 9.28 30.64 -24.35
C THR A 342 8.80 31.65 -25.39
N THR A 343 8.51 32.88 -24.96
CA THR A 343 8.33 34.01 -25.88
C THR A 343 9.68 34.55 -26.32
N VAL A 344 10.10 34.21 -27.53
CA VAL A 344 11.35 34.68 -28.12
C VAL A 344 11.16 36.12 -28.61
N ARG A 345 11.96 37.04 -28.10
CA ARG A 345 11.91 38.46 -28.48
C ARG A 345 13.11 38.85 -29.31
N ASN A 346 14.23 38.15 -29.13
CA ASN A 346 15.50 38.52 -29.72
C ASN A 346 16.23 37.30 -30.27
N VAL A 347 16.97 37.52 -31.36
CA VAL A 347 18.06 36.65 -31.78
C VAL A 347 19.37 37.30 -31.35
N VAL A 348 20.30 36.50 -30.85
CA VAL A 348 21.52 37.00 -30.21
C VAL A 348 22.73 36.45 -30.93
N PHE A 349 23.70 37.33 -31.19
CA PHE A 349 25.02 36.96 -31.69
C PHE A 349 26.10 37.68 -30.88
N TYR A 350 27.27 37.07 -30.79
CA TYR A 350 28.48 37.79 -30.42
C TYR A 350 29.25 38.16 -31.69
N VAL A 351 29.58 39.44 -31.85
CA VAL A 351 30.40 39.93 -32.95
C VAL A 351 31.73 40.37 -32.34
N ALA A 352 32.82 39.71 -32.71
CA ALA A 352 34.14 39.95 -32.13
C ALA A 352 34.79 41.24 -32.64
N GLY A 353 34.37 41.70 -33.82
CA GLY A 353 34.80 42.97 -34.40
C GLY A 353 34.15 43.21 -35.75
N TYR A 354 34.03 44.48 -36.12
CA TYR A 354 33.48 44.90 -37.41
C TYR A 354 34.08 46.25 -37.78
N ALA A 355 34.51 46.45 -39.03
CA ALA A 355 35.04 47.75 -39.47
C ALA A 355 33.97 48.87 -39.47
N GLY A 356 32.68 48.53 -39.44
CA GLY A 356 31.59 49.51 -39.39
C GLY A 356 31.18 50.09 -40.75
N GLY A 357 30.03 50.77 -40.78
CA GLY A 357 29.67 51.77 -41.80
C GLY A 357 29.36 51.30 -43.23
N THR A 358 29.38 49.99 -43.49
CA THR A 358 29.39 49.44 -44.86
C THR A 358 28.43 48.26 -45.08
N LEU A 359 27.72 47.84 -44.03
CA LEU A 359 26.70 46.79 -44.09
C LEU A 359 25.49 47.31 -44.85
N ALA A 360 25.07 46.60 -45.88
CA ALA A 360 23.91 46.98 -46.67
C ALA A 360 22.63 46.83 -45.83
N ALA A 361 21.64 47.69 -46.13
CA ALA A 361 20.32 47.63 -45.52
C ALA A 361 19.58 46.30 -45.78
N ALA A 362 20.04 45.52 -46.76
CA ALA A 362 19.56 44.18 -47.08
C ALA A 362 20.24 43.08 -46.22
N SER A 363 20.57 43.37 -44.97
CA SER A 363 21.19 42.42 -44.03
C SER A 363 20.25 42.17 -42.86
N PHE A 364 19.95 40.91 -42.54
CA PHE A 364 18.91 40.55 -41.59
C PHE A 364 19.33 39.33 -40.77
N ALA A 365 18.87 39.27 -39.52
CA ALA A 365 18.77 38.03 -38.79
C ALA A 365 17.29 37.62 -38.67
N GLY A 366 17.03 36.33 -38.49
CA GLY A 366 15.68 35.83 -38.35
C GLY A 366 15.61 34.50 -37.62
N LEU A 367 14.40 34.07 -37.37
CA LEU A 367 14.11 32.81 -36.71
C LEU A 367 13.23 31.96 -37.62
N TYR A 368 13.60 30.70 -37.79
CA TYR A 368 12.85 29.70 -38.52
C TYR A 368 12.56 28.50 -37.63
N THR A 369 11.38 27.90 -37.79
CA THR A 369 11.05 26.60 -37.18
C THR A 369 11.96 25.50 -37.73
N GLY A 370 12.01 24.36 -37.06
CA GLY A 370 12.70 23.17 -37.58
C GLY A 370 12.12 22.61 -38.89
N SER A 371 10.93 23.07 -39.31
CA SER A 371 10.34 22.78 -40.61
C SER A 371 10.72 23.78 -41.70
N GLY A 372 11.51 24.81 -41.39
CA GLY A 372 11.99 25.81 -42.34
C GLY A 372 11.03 26.96 -42.61
N THR A 373 10.04 27.23 -41.75
CA THR A 373 9.13 28.39 -41.88
C THR A 373 9.67 29.59 -41.09
N LYS A 374 9.73 30.78 -41.69
CA LYS A 374 10.17 32.00 -41.00
C LYS A 374 9.09 32.47 -40.03
N VAL A 375 9.47 32.63 -38.77
CA VAL A 375 8.57 33.04 -37.68
C VAL A 375 8.96 34.37 -37.04
N GLY A 376 10.15 34.87 -37.37
CA GLY A 376 10.60 36.18 -36.93
C GLY A 376 11.73 36.71 -37.80
N GLN A 377 11.83 38.03 -37.86
CA GLN A 377 12.92 38.73 -38.53
C GLN A 377 13.25 40.01 -37.77
N THR A 378 14.52 40.39 -37.74
CA THR A 378 14.97 41.66 -37.19
C THR A 378 14.73 42.82 -38.15
N ALA A 379 14.86 44.06 -37.67
CA ALA A 379 15.16 45.17 -38.57
C ALA A 379 16.51 44.94 -39.28
N SER A 380 16.84 45.81 -40.24
CA SER A 380 18.13 45.73 -40.93
C SER A 380 19.30 45.80 -39.95
N LEU A 381 20.25 44.87 -40.08
CA LEU A 381 21.41 44.77 -39.21
C LEU A 381 22.34 45.99 -39.31
N ASN A 382 22.31 46.74 -40.40
CA ASN A 382 23.14 47.94 -40.56
C ASN A 382 22.85 49.03 -39.52
N GLY A 383 21.64 49.08 -38.97
CA GLY A 383 21.26 49.97 -37.87
C GLY A 383 21.31 49.32 -36.48
N LEU A 384 21.48 47.99 -36.41
CA LEU A 384 21.49 47.24 -35.15
C LEU A 384 22.90 46.85 -34.69
N LEU A 385 23.83 46.61 -35.62
CA LEU A 385 25.23 46.33 -35.34
C LEU A 385 26.02 47.64 -35.25
N THR A 386 25.90 48.30 -34.10
CA THR A 386 26.40 49.67 -33.88
C THR A 386 27.80 49.77 -33.30
N ALA A 387 28.43 48.65 -32.93
CA ALA A 387 29.78 48.65 -32.35
C ALA A 387 30.77 47.89 -33.24
N THR A 388 32.00 48.39 -33.25
CA THR A 388 33.13 47.84 -34.03
C THR A 388 34.04 46.92 -33.20
N GLU A 389 33.71 46.75 -31.92
CA GLU A 389 34.44 45.94 -30.93
C GLU A 389 33.66 44.68 -30.53
N GLY A 390 34.33 43.80 -29.77
CA GLY A 390 33.76 42.57 -29.25
C GLY A 390 32.54 42.82 -28.37
N LYS A 391 31.34 42.46 -28.86
CA LYS A 391 30.09 42.73 -28.16
C LYS A 391 29.02 41.68 -28.45
N THR A 392 28.23 41.37 -27.43
CA THR A 392 26.96 40.64 -27.57
C THR A 392 25.88 41.59 -28.11
N PHE A 393 25.36 41.29 -29.28
CA PHE A 393 24.24 42.01 -29.88
C PHE A 393 22.95 41.24 -29.66
N VAL A 394 22.03 41.85 -28.91
CA VAL A 394 20.67 41.36 -28.69
C VAL A 394 19.78 42.03 -29.73
N LEU A 395 19.40 41.30 -30.78
CA LEU A 395 18.73 41.86 -31.96
C LEU A 395 17.23 41.59 -31.88
N PRO A 396 16.38 42.63 -31.72
CA PRO A 396 14.95 42.44 -31.58
C PRO A 396 14.31 41.90 -32.86
N LEU A 397 13.43 40.91 -32.69
CA LEU A 397 12.48 40.53 -33.73
C LEU A 397 11.41 41.63 -33.86
N GLY A 398 10.97 41.91 -35.08
CA GLY A 398 9.90 42.89 -35.32
C GLY A 398 8.58 42.54 -34.62
N THR A 399 8.38 41.27 -34.30
CA THR A 399 7.27 40.78 -33.48
C THR A 399 7.75 39.63 -32.60
N PRO A 400 7.46 39.62 -31.27
CA PRO A 400 7.75 38.49 -30.41
C PRO A 400 7.08 37.21 -30.90
N TYR A 401 7.75 36.08 -30.78
CA TYR A 401 7.25 34.78 -31.23
C TYR A 401 7.09 33.82 -30.04
N ALA A 402 5.90 33.25 -29.85
CA ALA A 402 5.66 32.22 -28.84
C ALA A 402 6.16 30.87 -29.35
N ALA A 403 7.39 30.50 -28.98
CA ALA A 403 8.04 29.27 -29.42
C ALA A 403 7.67 28.09 -28.51
N ALA A 404 7.25 26.98 -29.11
CA ALA A 404 7.14 25.68 -28.44
C ALA A 404 8.53 24.99 -28.35
N PRO A 405 8.73 24.03 -27.43
CA PRO A 405 9.95 23.22 -27.40
C PRO A 405 10.23 22.55 -28.75
N GLY A 406 11.49 22.53 -29.17
CA GLY A 406 11.92 21.97 -30.44
C GLY A 406 13.20 22.61 -30.97
N ASN A 407 13.62 22.16 -32.17
CA ASN A 407 14.77 22.74 -32.86
C ASN A 407 14.35 23.90 -33.76
N TYR A 408 15.14 24.97 -33.75
CA TYR A 408 14.96 26.15 -34.59
C TYR A 408 16.24 26.47 -35.32
N TRP A 409 16.13 27.20 -36.43
CA TRP A 409 17.27 27.87 -37.06
C TRP A 409 17.22 29.37 -36.80
N VAL A 410 18.25 29.90 -36.16
CA VAL A 410 18.60 31.31 -36.29
C VAL A 410 19.24 31.48 -37.67
N ALA A 411 18.62 32.30 -38.51
CA ALA A 411 19.13 32.61 -39.84
C ALA A 411 19.89 33.92 -39.83
N LEU A 412 20.96 33.98 -40.63
CA LEU A 412 21.80 35.17 -40.77
C LEU A 412 22.07 35.42 -42.26
N LEU A 413 21.65 36.59 -42.73
CA LEU A 413 21.95 37.11 -44.06
C LEU A 413 22.75 38.41 -43.91
N VAL A 414 23.97 38.40 -44.43
CA VAL A 414 24.88 39.55 -44.42
C VAL A 414 25.13 39.95 -45.85
N ASN A 415 24.96 41.23 -46.15
CA ASN A 415 25.23 41.81 -47.45
C ASN A 415 26.13 43.04 -47.28
N GLY A 416 27.37 42.96 -47.78
CA GLY A 416 28.34 44.05 -47.75
C GLY A 416 28.95 44.30 -46.36
N PRO A 417 30.20 44.82 -46.28
CA PRO A 417 31.21 44.87 -47.33
C PRO A 417 31.89 43.48 -47.51
N ASN A 418 33.06 43.43 -48.14
CA ASN A 418 33.81 42.22 -48.48
C ASN A 418 33.73 41.11 -47.40
N PRO A 419 33.29 39.89 -47.76
CA PRO A 419 33.08 38.78 -46.83
C PRO A 419 34.36 38.10 -46.32
N THR A 420 35.56 38.58 -46.68
CA THR A 420 36.82 37.96 -46.26
C THR A 420 37.43 38.63 -45.02
N ASN A 421 37.22 39.94 -44.85
CA ASN A 421 37.77 40.71 -43.72
C ASN A 421 37.07 42.06 -43.44
N GLY A 422 36.04 42.43 -44.21
CA GLY A 422 35.40 43.74 -44.09
C GLY A 422 34.08 43.71 -43.31
N GLY A 423 33.36 42.59 -43.35
CA GLY A 423 32.06 42.42 -42.68
C GLY A 423 32.17 42.19 -41.18
N PRO A 424 31.03 42.12 -40.46
CA PRO A 424 31.03 41.74 -39.05
C PRO A 424 31.56 40.31 -38.88
N GLY A 425 32.54 40.14 -37.99
CA GLY A 425 33.11 38.85 -37.63
C GLY A 425 32.30 38.19 -36.52
N PHE A 426 31.46 37.22 -36.87
CA PHE A 426 30.62 36.50 -35.91
C PHE A 426 31.43 35.45 -35.15
N LEU A 427 31.18 35.32 -33.85
CA LEU A 427 31.79 34.28 -33.03
C LEU A 427 31.42 32.89 -33.57
N ARG A 428 32.39 31.98 -33.61
CA ARG A 428 32.20 30.58 -33.98
C ARG A 428 33.03 29.65 -33.09
N GLY A 429 32.71 28.36 -33.10
CA GLY A 429 33.45 27.34 -32.36
C GLY A 429 34.93 27.28 -32.76
N ALA A 430 35.84 27.34 -31.80
CA ALA A 430 37.29 27.51 -32.03
C ALA A 430 37.94 26.35 -32.80
N SER A 431 37.50 25.12 -32.52
CA SER A 431 38.01 23.88 -33.13
C SER A 431 36.94 23.06 -33.83
N MET A 432 35.76 23.65 -34.08
CA MET A 432 34.65 22.96 -34.77
C MET A 432 34.79 23.01 -36.31
N GLY A 433 35.79 23.73 -36.83
CA GLY A 433 35.92 24.06 -38.25
C GLY A 433 37.16 23.49 -38.90
N GLU A 434 37.05 22.29 -39.45
CA GLU A 434 37.56 21.86 -40.76
C GLU A 434 36.61 20.68 -41.18
N ALA A 435 35.92 20.85 -42.31
CA ALA A 435 34.85 20.05 -42.93
C ALA A 435 34.47 18.62 -42.39
N PRO A 436 33.22 18.38 -41.90
CA PRO A 436 32.29 19.29 -41.25
C PRO A 436 32.13 18.92 -39.76
N GLY A 437 33.16 19.19 -38.95
CA GLY A 437 33.13 18.92 -37.50
C GLY A 437 31.91 19.55 -36.79
N GLY A 438 31.60 20.81 -37.10
CA GLY A 438 30.43 21.50 -36.56
C GLY A 438 29.08 20.88 -36.94
N SER A 439 28.99 20.12 -38.04
CA SER A 439 27.73 19.54 -38.54
C SER A 439 27.59 18.04 -38.27
N ALA A 440 28.45 17.45 -37.44
CA ALA A 440 28.37 16.05 -37.05
C ALA A 440 26.99 15.70 -36.47
N ARG A 441 26.32 14.71 -37.08
CA ARG A 441 24.97 14.22 -36.76
C ARG A 441 24.70 12.88 -37.43
N MET A 442 23.67 12.16 -36.97
CA MET A 442 23.17 10.96 -37.65
C MET A 442 22.54 11.30 -39.02
N PRO A 443 22.59 10.39 -40.01
CA PRO A 443 21.91 10.58 -41.29
C PRO A 443 20.43 10.94 -41.11
N GLY A 444 19.94 11.94 -41.85
CA GLY A 444 18.55 12.42 -41.78
C GLY A 444 18.21 13.28 -40.55
N ALA A 445 19.10 13.41 -39.57
CA ALA A 445 18.88 14.26 -38.41
C ALA A 445 19.04 15.76 -38.74
N PHE A 446 18.51 16.59 -37.85
CA PHE A 446 18.52 18.06 -37.94
C PHE A 446 19.92 18.64 -38.19
N ILE A 447 20.04 19.53 -39.18
CA ILE A 447 21.31 20.19 -39.52
C ILE A 447 21.55 21.35 -38.57
N ARG A 448 22.48 21.19 -37.63
CA ARG A 448 22.82 22.23 -36.65
C ARG A 448 23.56 23.42 -37.27
N HIS A 449 24.40 23.20 -38.26
CA HIS A 449 25.13 24.28 -38.92
C HIS A 449 25.03 24.09 -40.43
N GLY A 450 24.50 25.09 -41.12
CA GLY A 450 24.28 24.96 -42.55
C GLY A 450 24.02 26.29 -43.20
N ARG A 451 23.59 26.20 -44.45
CA ARG A 451 23.15 27.34 -45.26
C ARG A 451 22.13 26.88 -46.28
N LEU A 452 21.44 27.85 -46.87
CA LEU A 452 20.64 27.60 -48.06
C LEU A 452 21.55 27.49 -49.28
N ALA A 453 21.18 26.62 -50.22
CA ALA A 453 21.90 26.46 -51.48
C ALA A 453 21.75 27.70 -52.39
N THR A 454 20.64 28.43 -52.27
CA THR A 454 20.37 29.66 -53.01
C THR A 454 21.28 30.80 -52.55
N THR A 455 21.94 31.44 -53.49
CA THR A 455 22.85 32.57 -53.26
C THR A 455 22.26 33.88 -53.80
N GLY A 456 22.91 35.03 -53.54
CA GLY A 456 22.45 36.35 -54.02
C GLY A 456 21.21 36.89 -53.31
N GLN A 457 20.87 36.36 -52.14
CA GLN A 457 19.69 36.77 -51.38
C GLN A 457 19.83 38.21 -50.86
N THR A 458 18.79 39.01 -51.07
CA THR A 458 18.66 40.36 -50.49
C THR A 458 17.61 40.43 -49.37
N SER A 459 16.98 39.29 -49.07
CA SER A 459 16.02 39.14 -47.98
C SER A 459 16.07 37.70 -47.45
N LEU A 460 15.58 37.51 -46.22
CA LEU A 460 15.35 36.17 -45.69
C LEU A 460 14.09 35.58 -46.33
N PRO A 461 14.13 34.37 -46.91
CA PRO A 461 12.95 33.75 -47.53
C PRO A 461 11.79 33.58 -46.54
N ALA A 462 10.56 33.46 -47.05
CA ALA A 462 9.41 33.17 -46.19
C ALA A 462 9.50 31.75 -45.59
N SER A 463 10.03 30.80 -46.37
CA SER A 463 10.28 29.43 -45.93
C SER A 463 11.31 28.74 -46.83
N PHE A 464 11.79 27.57 -46.41
CA PHE A 464 12.60 26.65 -47.21
C PHE A 464 12.32 25.20 -46.81
N THR A 465 12.70 24.25 -47.66
CA THR A 465 12.58 22.81 -47.35
C THR A 465 13.82 22.35 -46.56
N PRO A 466 13.68 21.78 -45.35
CA PRO A 466 14.81 21.34 -44.53
C PRO A 466 15.83 20.43 -45.22
N SER A 467 15.39 19.55 -46.12
CA SER A 467 16.27 18.66 -46.90
C SER A 467 17.16 19.39 -47.91
N THR A 468 16.88 20.66 -48.20
CA THR A 468 17.69 21.49 -49.10
C THR A 468 18.79 22.27 -48.37
N VAL A 469 18.82 22.19 -47.03
CA VAL A 469 19.88 22.80 -46.24
C VAL A 469 21.19 22.06 -46.50
N VAL A 470 22.20 22.82 -46.92
CA VAL A 470 23.55 22.32 -47.13
C VAL A 470 24.28 22.42 -45.79
N ALA A 471 24.76 21.29 -45.27
CA ALA A 471 25.59 21.28 -44.08
C ALA A 471 26.88 22.07 -44.33
N ASP A 472 27.25 22.91 -43.38
CA ASP A 472 28.35 23.87 -43.53
C ASP A 472 29.24 23.83 -42.29
N SER A 473 30.50 24.25 -42.42
CA SER A 473 31.45 24.29 -41.31
C SER A 473 31.37 25.59 -40.50
N ASN A 474 30.50 26.54 -40.89
CA ASN A 474 30.41 27.89 -40.30
C ASN A 474 30.45 27.94 -38.75
N ALA A 475 29.86 26.97 -38.05
CA ALA A 475 29.85 26.83 -36.59
C ALA A 475 29.55 28.14 -35.83
N ILE A 476 28.76 29.04 -36.42
CA ILE A 476 28.45 30.36 -35.85
C ILE A 476 27.69 30.17 -34.54
N TRP A 477 28.07 30.92 -33.50
CA TRP A 477 27.35 30.96 -32.25
C TRP A 477 26.13 31.88 -32.35
N ALA A 478 24.98 31.39 -31.90
CA ALA A 478 23.76 32.18 -31.77
C ALA A 478 22.95 31.72 -30.56
N ALA A 479 22.12 32.61 -30.02
CA ALA A 479 21.20 32.34 -28.93
C ALA A 479 19.85 33.02 -29.12
N LEU A 480 18.85 32.62 -28.34
CA LEU A 480 17.53 33.26 -28.26
C LEU A 480 17.33 33.87 -26.87
N ALA A 481 16.64 35.00 -26.79
CA ALA A 481 16.29 35.67 -25.53
C ALA A 481 14.89 36.29 -25.56
#